data_AF-A0A959PB25-F1
#
_entry.id   AF-A0A959PB25-F1
#
_cell.length_a   1.000
_cell.length_b   1.000
_cell.length_c   1.000
_cell.angle_alpha   90.00
_cell.angle_beta   90.00
_cell.angle_gamma   90.00
#
_symmetry.space_group_name_H-M   'P 1'
#
loop_
_entity.id
_entity.type
_entity.pdbx_description
1 polymer ?
#
loop_
_entity_poly.entity_id
_entity_poly.type
_entity_poly.pdbx_seq_one_letter_code
_entity_poly.pdbx_strand_id
1 'polypeptide(L)'
;MASRLIHSVVVAALLLYAVVQYDRHSAQILPSSVSGFLPDFLALPVVLGCILLAFRWITGIAQLQLPTSMVVIAVVAFAIVFEGVLPHTHSVYISDWWDVLAYILGGGFFAWIQTKSGSAGIPPANPDRVEGFTEPQ
;
A
#
# COMPACT_ATOMS: atom_id res chain seq x y z
N MET A 1 -4.19 -13.14 -14.48
CA MET A 1 -5.27 -12.23 -14.03
C MET A 1 -4.83 -11.31 -12.89
N ALA A 2 -4.18 -11.81 -11.84
CA ALA A 2 -3.68 -11.06 -10.68
C ALA A 2 -2.89 -9.77 -10.98
N SER A 3 -1.98 -9.81 -11.96
CA SER A 3 -1.24 -8.62 -12.40
C SER A 3 -2.19 -7.52 -12.89
N ARG A 4 -3.20 -7.85 -13.72
CA ARG A 4 -4.15 -6.87 -14.28
C ARG A 4 -4.97 -6.16 -13.18
N LEU A 5 -5.33 -6.87 -12.12
CA LEU A 5 -6.09 -6.30 -11.00
C LEU A 5 -5.32 -5.22 -10.25
N ILE A 6 -4.04 -5.46 -9.93
CA ILE A 6 -3.20 -4.47 -9.23
C ILE A 6 -2.94 -3.25 -10.13
N HIS A 7 -2.68 -3.46 -11.43
CA HIS A 7 -2.56 -2.35 -12.37
C HIS A 7 -3.85 -1.52 -12.42
N SER A 8 -5.02 -2.16 -12.52
CA SER A 8 -6.31 -1.47 -12.52
C SER A 8 -6.57 -0.72 -11.22
N VAL A 9 -6.18 -1.27 -10.05
CA VAL A 9 -6.33 -0.59 -8.75
C VAL A 9 -5.42 0.64 -8.67
N VAL A 10 -4.16 0.53 -9.09
CA VAL A 10 -3.23 1.67 -9.12
C VAL A 10 -3.73 2.75 -10.08
N VAL A 11 -4.15 2.38 -11.29
CA VAL A 11 -4.69 3.33 -12.26
C VAL A 11 -5.98 3.98 -11.77
N ALA A 12 -6.91 3.18 -11.22
CA ALA A 12 -8.16 3.71 -10.66
C ALA A 12 -7.90 4.68 -9.52
N ALA A 13 -6.94 4.37 -8.65
CA ALA A 13 -6.57 5.23 -7.54
C ALA A 13 -5.87 6.52 -7.98
N LEU A 14 -5.00 6.47 -9.00
CA LEU A 14 -4.41 7.66 -9.61
C LEU A 14 -5.47 8.55 -10.28
N LEU A 15 -6.45 7.95 -10.97
CA LEU A 15 -7.58 8.68 -11.54
C LEU A 15 -8.45 9.30 -10.45
N LEU A 16 -8.73 8.57 -9.37
CA LEU A 16 -9.49 9.09 -8.23
C LEU A 16 -8.77 10.28 -7.58
N TYR A 17 -7.45 10.18 -7.40
CA TYR A 17 -6.63 11.27 -6.88
C TYR A 17 -6.66 12.50 -7.81
N ALA A 18 -6.57 12.29 -9.14
CA ALA A 18 -6.67 13.37 -10.11
C ALA A 18 -8.05 14.05 -10.08
N VAL A 19 -9.14 13.29 -9.88
CA VAL A 19 -10.50 13.83 -9.72
C VAL A 19 -10.61 14.67 -8.44
N VAL A 20 -10.08 14.19 -7.31
CA VAL A 20 -10.08 14.97 -6.05
C VAL A 20 -9.27 16.26 -6.21
N GLN A 21 -8.11 16.22 -6.87
CA GLN A 21 -7.30 17.42 -7.12
C GLN A 21 -7.98 18.41 -8.07
N TYR A 22 -8.66 17.91 -9.09
CA TYR A 22 -9.46 18.74 -9.99
C TYR A 22 -10.60 19.44 -9.24
N ASP A 23 -11.32 18.71 -8.37
CA ASP A 23 -12.40 19.29 -7.56
C ASP A 23 -11.89 20.37 -6.59
N ARG A 24 -10.73 20.14 -5.95
CA ARG A 24 -10.08 21.14 -5.08
C ARG A 24 -9.69 22.42 -5.81
N HIS A 25 -9.41 22.33 -7.12
CA HIS A 25 -9.05 23.48 -7.95
C HIS A 25 -10.26 24.22 -8.54
N SER A 26 -11.35 23.51 -8.87
CA SER A 26 -12.43 24.05 -9.70
C SER A 26 -13.64 24.61 -8.95
N ALA A 27 -14.04 24.05 -7.80
CA ALA A 27 -15.20 24.58 -7.04
C ALA A 27 -15.40 24.03 -5.62
N GLN A 28 -14.58 23.09 -5.11
CA GLN A 28 -14.82 22.39 -3.83
C GLN A 28 -16.26 21.83 -3.74
N ILE A 29 -16.70 21.11 -4.78
CA ILE A 29 -18.05 20.54 -4.81
C ILE A 29 -18.14 19.35 -3.85
N LEU A 30 -17.01 18.67 -3.60
CA LEU A 30 -16.96 17.59 -2.63
C LEU A 30 -16.97 18.13 -1.19
N PRO A 31 -17.78 17.53 -0.30
CA PRO A 31 -17.74 17.87 1.12
C PRO A 31 -16.32 17.68 1.67
N SER A 32 -15.89 18.63 2.51
CA SER A 32 -14.52 18.73 3.04
C SER A 32 -14.00 17.46 3.71
N SER A 33 -14.89 16.68 4.35
CA SER A 33 -14.53 15.40 4.97
C SER A 33 -14.10 14.34 3.94
N VAL A 34 -14.71 14.31 2.75
CA VAL A 34 -14.39 13.32 1.71
C VAL A 34 -13.16 13.75 0.92
N SER A 35 -13.01 15.03 0.61
CA SER A 35 -11.84 15.55 -0.10
C SER A 35 -10.55 15.56 0.74
N GLY A 36 -10.68 15.44 2.08
CA GLY A 36 -9.57 15.19 3.01
C GLY A 36 -9.23 13.71 3.15
N PHE A 37 -10.18 12.88 3.60
CA PHE A 37 -9.91 11.48 3.98
C PHE A 37 -9.62 10.54 2.80
N LEU A 38 -10.26 10.78 1.65
CA LEU A 38 -10.20 9.86 0.52
C LEU A 38 -8.77 9.74 -0.08
N PRO A 39 -8.04 10.84 -0.33
CA PRO A 39 -6.62 10.77 -0.70
C PRO A 39 -5.76 9.94 0.26
N ASP A 40 -5.91 10.13 1.57
CA ASP A 40 -5.08 9.47 2.59
C ASP A 40 -5.35 7.97 2.67
N PHE A 41 -6.61 7.56 2.55
CA PHE A 41 -6.99 6.14 2.45
C PHE A 41 -6.41 5.47 1.18
N LEU A 42 -6.43 6.16 0.03
CA LEU A 42 -5.93 5.62 -1.23
C LEU A 42 -4.40 5.65 -1.35
N ALA A 43 -3.70 6.47 -0.56
CA ALA A 43 -2.26 6.62 -0.63
C ALA A 43 -1.52 5.28 -0.45
N LEU A 44 -1.86 4.50 0.59
CA LEU A 44 -1.18 3.23 0.84
C LEU A 44 -1.45 2.12 -0.19
N PRO A 45 -2.71 1.87 -0.62
CA PRO A 45 -2.97 0.95 -1.71
C PRO A 45 -2.18 1.27 -2.98
N VAL A 46 -2.04 2.55 -3.32
CA VAL A 46 -1.24 3.02 -4.47
C VAL A 46 0.22 2.75 -4.26
N VAL A 47 0.80 3.22 -3.14
CA VAL A 47 2.23 3.10 -2.87
C VAL A 47 2.66 1.64 -2.80
N LEU A 48 1.95 0.81 -2.03
CA LEU A 48 2.22 -0.62 -1.93
C LEU A 48 2.00 -1.35 -3.27
N GLY A 49 0.98 -0.96 -4.03
CA GLY A 49 0.75 -1.47 -5.38
C GLY A 49 1.90 -1.15 -6.34
N CYS A 50 2.40 0.09 -6.32
CA CYS A 50 3.55 0.53 -7.10
C CYS A 50 4.83 -0.20 -6.68
N ILE A 51 5.09 -0.35 -5.38
CA ILE A 51 6.24 -1.11 -4.86
C ILE A 51 6.17 -2.56 -5.34
N LEU A 52 5.00 -3.20 -5.19
CA LEU A 52 4.81 -4.58 -5.63
C LEU A 52 5.04 -4.72 -7.14
N LEU A 53 4.52 -3.78 -7.93
CA LEU A 53 4.69 -3.80 -9.37
C LEU A 53 6.14 -3.61 -9.78
N ALA A 54 6.85 -2.66 -9.16
CA ALA A 54 8.28 -2.43 -9.37
C ALA A 54 9.10 -3.68 -9.03
N PHE A 55 8.83 -4.31 -7.87
CA PHE A 55 9.50 -5.54 -7.48
C PHE A 55 9.25 -6.69 -8.46
N ARG A 56 8.01 -6.85 -8.94
CA ARG A 56 7.68 -7.86 -9.97
C ARG A 56 8.39 -7.59 -11.28
N TRP A 57 8.56 -6.32 -11.64
CA TRP A 57 9.26 -5.94 -12.87
C TRP A 57 10.77 -6.20 -12.77
N ILE A 58 11.38 -5.85 -11.63
CA ILE A 58 12.81 -6.06 -11.36
C ILE A 58 13.14 -7.56 -11.24
N THR A 59 12.32 -8.33 -10.51
CA THR A 59 12.57 -9.76 -10.28
C THR A 59 12.05 -10.66 -11.40
N GLY A 60 11.14 -10.17 -12.25
CA GLY A 60 10.42 -10.96 -13.24
C GLY A 60 9.38 -11.93 -12.67
N ILE A 61 9.21 -11.97 -11.34
CA ILE A 61 8.34 -12.94 -10.66
C ILE A 61 6.91 -12.39 -10.58
N ALA A 62 6.07 -12.71 -11.55
CA ALA A 62 4.69 -12.20 -11.62
C ALA A 62 3.80 -12.59 -10.42
N GLN A 63 4.15 -13.64 -9.68
CA GLN A 63 3.41 -14.11 -8.50
C GLN A 63 3.95 -13.57 -7.17
N LEU A 64 4.98 -12.71 -7.21
CA LEU A 64 5.53 -12.13 -5.99
C LEU A 64 4.42 -11.41 -5.21
N GLN A 65 4.42 -11.62 -3.90
CA GLN A 65 3.57 -10.93 -2.94
C GLN A 65 4.44 -10.20 -1.93
N LEU A 66 3.96 -9.05 -1.44
CA LEU A 66 4.61 -8.37 -0.33
C LEU A 66 4.29 -9.14 0.97
N PRO A 67 5.29 -9.46 1.80
CA PRO A 67 5.00 -10.06 3.10
C PRO A 67 4.17 -9.08 3.93
N THR A 68 3.23 -9.61 4.71
CA THR A 68 2.35 -8.78 5.57
C THR A 68 3.15 -7.88 6.52
N SER A 69 4.33 -8.32 6.95
CA SER A 69 5.27 -7.51 7.73
C SER A 69 5.68 -6.22 7.01
N MET A 70 5.95 -6.26 5.71
CA MET A 70 6.26 -5.05 4.91
C MET A 70 5.06 -4.11 4.82
N VAL A 71 3.85 -4.65 4.70
CA VAL A 71 2.62 -3.83 4.70
C VAL A 71 2.43 -3.13 6.04
N VAL A 72 2.61 -3.85 7.15
CA VAL A 72 2.52 -3.28 8.50
C VAL A 72 3.60 -2.22 8.72
N ILE A 73 4.84 -2.48 8.31
CA ILE A 73 5.93 -1.49 8.38
C ILE A 73 5.59 -0.24 7.57
N ALA A 74 5.03 -0.39 6.37
CA ALA A 74 4.63 0.74 5.55
C ALA A 74 3.52 1.58 6.21
N VAL A 75 2.51 0.93 6.82
CA VAL A 75 1.46 1.62 7.58
C VAL A 75 2.05 2.42 8.73
N VAL A 76 2.93 1.80 9.53
CA VAL A 76 3.58 2.46 10.67
C VAL A 76 4.48 3.60 10.20
N ALA A 77 5.26 3.39 9.14
CA ALA A 77 6.14 4.41 8.58
C ALA A 77 5.34 5.62 8.05
N PHE A 78 4.24 5.39 7.34
CA PHE A 78 3.37 6.46 6.86
C PHE A 78 2.73 7.23 8.03
N ALA A 79 2.20 6.53 9.03
CA ALA A 79 1.69 7.19 10.23
C ALA A 79 2.76 8.06 10.90
N ILE A 80 3.99 7.56 11.09
CA ILE A 80 5.07 8.35 11.71
C ILE A 80 5.46 9.56 10.84
N VAL A 81 5.57 9.41 9.53
CA VAL A 81 5.99 10.50 8.63
C VAL A 81 4.89 11.57 8.54
N PHE A 82 3.64 11.17 8.30
CA PHE A 82 2.54 12.10 8.08
C PHE A 82 2.00 12.71 9.38
N GLU A 83 1.92 11.95 10.47
CA GLU A 83 1.45 12.46 11.77
C GLU A 83 2.58 13.01 12.64
N GLY A 84 3.79 12.47 12.53
CA GLY A 84 4.91 12.86 13.38
C GLY A 84 5.78 13.96 12.76
N VAL A 85 6.19 13.78 11.50
CA VAL A 85 7.20 14.65 10.87
C VAL A 85 6.58 15.83 10.12
N LEU A 86 5.49 15.61 9.40
CA LEU A 86 4.84 16.65 8.60
C LEU A 86 4.24 17.82 9.42
N PRO A 87 3.53 17.61 10.54
CA PRO A 87 2.99 18.75 11.31
C PRO A 87 4.07 19.64 11.90
N HIS A 88 5.28 19.11 12.13
CA HIS A 88 6.44 19.90 12.58
C HIS A 88 7.04 20.76 11.47
N THR A 89 6.75 20.48 10.19
CA THR A 89 7.32 21.20 9.04
C THR A 89 6.31 22.11 8.35
N HIS A 90 5.02 21.78 8.38
CA HIS A 90 3.97 22.60 7.77
C HIS A 90 2.73 22.69 8.67
N SER A 91 2.35 23.90 9.08
CA SER A 91 1.21 24.20 9.98
C SER A 91 -0.18 23.93 9.39
N VAL A 92 -0.25 23.36 8.19
CA VAL A 92 -1.50 23.03 7.47
C VAL A 92 -1.95 21.59 7.78
N TYR A 93 -1.05 20.74 8.28
CA TYR A 93 -1.35 19.36 8.65
C TYR A 93 -1.68 19.29 10.15
N ILE A 94 -2.94 19.00 10.46
CA ILE A 94 -3.39 18.74 11.82
C ILE A 94 -3.30 17.22 12.00
N SER A 95 -2.52 16.77 12.97
CA SER A 95 -2.48 15.35 13.36
C SER A 95 -3.88 14.94 13.82
N ASP A 96 -4.56 14.13 13.00
CA ASP A 96 -5.87 13.56 13.30
C ASP A 96 -5.76 12.04 13.24
N TRP A 97 -6.24 11.37 14.28
CA TRP A 97 -6.21 9.90 14.36
C TRP A 97 -6.99 9.23 13.22
N TRP A 98 -7.84 10.00 12.53
CA TRP A 98 -8.51 9.57 11.29
C TRP A 98 -7.54 9.22 10.15
N ASP A 99 -6.39 9.88 10.05
CA ASP A 99 -5.40 9.61 8.99
C ASP A 99 -4.65 8.30 9.26
N VAL A 100 -4.33 8.04 10.52
CA VAL A 100 -3.80 6.73 10.95
C VAL A 100 -4.79 5.61 10.64
N LEU A 101 -6.07 5.82 10.90
CA LEU A 101 -7.11 4.85 10.55
C LEU A 101 -7.22 4.66 9.03
N ALA A 102 -7.12 5.74 8.25
CA ALA A 102 -7.10 5.69 6.80
C ALA A 102 -5.93 4.83 6.28
N TYR A 103 -4.74 4.98 6.85
CA TYR A 103 -3.58 4.16 6.52
C TYR A 103 -3.77 2.69 6.90
N ILE A 104 -4.29 2.39 8.09
CA ILE A 104 -4.58 1.00 8.50
C ILE A 104 -5.57 0.35 7.53
N LEU A 105 -6.66 1.05 7.20
CA LEU A 105 -7.67 0.55 6.28
C LEU A 105 -7.12 0.39 4.86
N GLY A 106 -6.30 1.33 4.38
CA GLY A 106 -5.67 1.27 3.06
C GLY A 106 -4.66 0.12 2.95
N GLY A 107 -3.80 -0.06 3.94
CA GLY A 107 -2.87 -1.19 4.03
C GLY A 107 -3.61 -2.53 4.12
N GLY A 108 -4.67 -2.60 4.92
CA GLY A 108 -5.53 -3.78 5.04
C GLY A 108 -6.25 -4.12 3.74
N PHE A 109 -6.78 -3.12 3.04
CA PHE A 109 -7.41 -3.27 1.73
C PHE A 109 -6.43 -3.83 0.69
N PHE A 110 -5.19 -3.33 0.68
CA PHE A 110 -4.12 -3.86 -0.18
C PHE A 110 -3.82 -5.34 0.14
N ALA A 111 -3.63 -5.67 1.42
CA ALA A 111 -3.35 -7.05 1.86
C ALA A 111 -4.49 -8.02 1.47
N TRP A 112 -5.74 -7.56 1.50
CA TRP A 112 -6.89 -8.34 1.06
C TRP A 112 -6.92 -8.56 -0.47
N ILE A 113 -6.58 -7.52 -1.26
CA ILE A 113 -6.47 -7.66 -2.72
C ILE A 113 -5.34 -8.62 -3.11
N GLN A 114 -4.21 -8.58 -2.39
CA GLN A 114 -3.06 -9.44 -2.69
C GLN A 114 -3.37 -10.92 -2.43
N THR A 115 -4.10 -11.24 -1.36
CA THR A 115 -4.43 -12.62 -0.99
C THR A 115 -5.35 -13.25 -2.02
N LYS A 116 -6.34 -12.50 -2.53
CA LYS A 116 -7.14 -12.93 -3.69
C LYS A 116 -6.32 -13.12 -4.96
N SER A 117 -5.19 -12.40 -5.07
CA SER A 117 -4.32 -12.43 -6.24
C SER A 117 -3.25 -13.53 -6.22
N GLY A 118 -2.99 -14.17 -5.08
CA GLY A 118 -1.95 -15.22 -5.01
C GLY A 118 -2.17 -16.32 -3.98
N SER A 119 -3.43 -16.73 -3.71
CA SER A 119 -3.76 -18.03 -3.09
C SER A 119 -3.42 -19.24 -3.99
N ALA A 120 -2.26 -19.21 -4.65
CA ALA A 120 -1.67 -20.35 -5.33
C ALA A 120 -0.15 -20.33 -5.08
N GLY A 121 0.27 -20.81 -3.91
CA GLY A 121 1.65 -21.26 -3.72
C GLY A 121 2.52 -20.43 -2.77
N ILE A 122 2.23 -20.51 -1.47
CA ILE A 122 3.31 -20.68 -0.51
C ILE A 122 3.05 -22.04 0.14
N PRO A 123 3.70 -23.13 -0.32
CA PRO A 123 3.79 -24.33 0.47
C PRO A 123 4.38 -23.96 1.84
N PRO A 124 3.88 -24.52 2.96
CA PRO A 124 4.48 -24.29 4.26
C PRO A 124 5.99 -24.51 4.15
N ALA A 125 6.78 -23.60 4.72
CA ALA A 125 8.23 -23.70 4.72
C ALA A 125 8.60 -25.10 5.20
N ASN A 126 9.20 -25.90 4.31
CA ASN A 126 9.60 -27.26 4.63
C ASN A 126 10.69 -27.19 5.72
N PRO A 127 10.42 -27.63 6.96
CA PRO A 127 11.42 -27.60 8.02
C PRO A 127 12.67 -28.45 7.68
N ASP A 128 12.56 -29.37 6.73
CA ASP A 128 13.61 -30.33 6.38
C ASP A 128 14.74 -29.73 5.49
N ARG A 129 14.64 -28.47 5.04
CA ARG A 129 15.63 -27.88 4.10
C ARG A 129 16.88 -27.29 4.78
N VAL A 130 17.03 -27.42 6.10
CA VAL A 130 18.15 -26.82 6.85
C VAL A 130 19.35 -27.78 6.99
N GLU A 131 19.21 -29.07 6.70
CA GLU A 131 20.25 -30.08 7.03
C GLU A 131 21.28 -30.38 5.92
N GLY A 132 21.38 -29.57 4.87
CA GLY A 132 22.21 -29.89 3.70
C GLY A 132 23.62 -29.28 3.64
N PHE A 133 24.09 -28.52 4.63
CA PHE A 133 25.30 -27.67 4.49
C PHE A 133 26.47 -28.01 5.42
N THR A 134 26.60 -29.25 5.90
CA THR A 134 27.82 -29.66 6.61
C THR A 134 28.31 -31.02 6.12
N GLU A 135 29.23 -31.01 5.15
CA GLU A 135 30.41 -31.88 5.13
C GLU A 135 31.35 -31.51 3.95
N PRO A 136 32.52 -30.90 4.21
CA PRO A 136 33.63 -30.94 3.26
C PRO A 136 34.35 -32.29 3.35
N GLN A 137 34.64 -32.86 2.17
CA GLN A 137 35.38 -34.12 1.92
C GLN A 137 36.80 -34.09 2.46
#